data_AF-A0A7S2L7M5-F1
#
_entry.id   AF-A0A7S2L7M5-F1
#
_cell.length_a   1.000
_cell.length_b   1.000
_cell.length_c   1.000
_cell.angle_alpha   90.00
_cell.angle_beta   90.00
_cell.angle_gamma   90.00
#
_symmetry.space_group_name_H-M   'P 1'
#
loop_
_entity.id
_entity.type
_entity.pdbx_description
1 polymer ?
#
loop_
_entity_poly.entity_id
_entity_poly.type
_entity_poly.pdbx_seq_one_letter_code
_entity_poly.pdbx_strand_id
1 'polypeptide(L)'
;QISEEDLRQGVPVSKLFAGFGRAIRTRADTLTVPMQRKLFSLSQRVESFDCFISHVCSSPGLAKYVTLVLDQLGVAAYATTMVVAFAILVFQACCSELPRTGPAAMTLGLWELAGATAAALAVYAFGHVLCRRTFCFFDCVSICQHDPEFKAA
;
A
#
# COMPACT_ATOMS: atom_id res chain seq x y z
N GLN A 1 30.30 16.39 6.09
CA GLN A 1 29.66 15.74 7.25
C GLN A 1 28.16 15.84 7.04
N ILE A 2 27.54 14.74 6.60
CA ILE A 2 26.09 14.63 6.50
C ILE A 2 25.56 14.58 7.94
N SER A 3 24.69 15.52 8.31
CA SER A 3 24.06 15.50 9.64
C SER A 3 23.18 14.24 9.76
N GLU A 4 23.09 13.60 10.93
CA GLU A 4 22.16 12.48 11.16
C GLU A 4 20.71 12.85 10.78
N GLU A 5 20.37 14.14 10.83
CA GLU A 5 19.08 14.69 10.44
C GLU A 5 18.85 14.71 8.92
N ASP A 6 19.91 14.74 8.11
CA ASP A 6 19.83 14.65 6.65
C ASP A 6 19.59 13.22 6.17
N LEU A 7 19.96 12.22 6.99
CA LEU A 7 19.80 10.80 6.68
C LEU A 7 18.35 10.30 6.87
N ARG A 8 17.50 11.04 7.59
CA ARG A 8 16.11 10.64 7.87
C ARG A 8 15.14 11.06 6.76
N GLN A 9 15.43 10.69 5.52
CA GLN A 9 14.53 10.88 4.38
C GLN A 9 13.57 9.69 4.28
N GLY A 10 12.27 9.96 4.32
CA GLY A 10 11.21 8.96 4.19
C GLY A 10 10.24 9.31 3.09
N VAL A 11 9.56 8.30 2.55
CA VAL A 11 8.55 8.46 1.51
C VAL A 11 7.19 8.11 2.06
N PRO A 12 6.18 8.99 1.93
CA PRO A 12 4.83 8.62 2.33
C PRO A 12 4.32 7.48 1.45
N VAL A 13 3.72 6.47 2.09
CA VAL A 13 3.17 5.28 1.42
C VAL A 13 2.14 5.66 0.34
N SER A 14 1.37 6.72 0.58
CA SER A 14 0.44 7.28 -0.42
C SER A 14 1.11 7.65 -1.75
N LYS A 15 2.34 8.19 -1.73
CA LYS A 15 3.13 8.47 -2.95
C LYS A 15 3.71 7.19 -3.56
N LEU A 16 4.06 6.19 -2.73
CA LEU A 16 4.53 4.90 -3.22
C LEU A 16 3.41 4.11 -3.93
N PHE A 17 2.16 4.24 -3.46
CA PHE A 17 1.00 3.62 -4.11
C PHE A 17 0.54 4.35 -5.38
N ALA A 18 0.85 5.64 -5.49
CA ALA A 18 0.47 6.44 -6.66
C ALA A 18 0.99 5.84 -7.97
N GLY A 19 0.12 5.84 -9.00
CA GLY A 19 0.46 5.27 -10.30
C GLY A 19 0.80 3.77 -10.24
N PHE A 20 0.16 3.02 -9.34
CA PHE A 20 0.29 1.56 -9.23
C PHE A 20 1.74 1.12 -8.95
N GLY A 21 2.34 1.70 -7.91
CA GLY A 21 3.68 1.33 -7.49
C GLY A 21 4.77 1.79 -8.45
N ARG A 22 4.52 2.77 -9.33
CA ARG A 22 5.48 3.19 -10.36
C ARG A 22 6.85 3.54 -9.78
N ALA A 23 6.92 4.22 -8.64
CA ALA A 23 8.18 4.54 -7.99
C ALA A 23 8.94 3.26 -7.55
N ILE A 24 8.23 2.27 -6.98
CA ILE A 24 8.79 0.98 -6.54
C ILE A 24 9.24 0.13 -7.74
N ARG A 25 8.51 0.20 -8.84
CA ARG A 25 8.76 -0.58 -10.07
C ARG A 25 9.86 0.00 -10.94
N THR A 26 10.27 1.24 -10.69
CA THR A 26 11.32 1.91 -11.47
C THR A 26 12.71 1.49 -10.95
N ARG A 27 13.62 1.10 -11.84
CA ARG A 27 15.01 0.84 -11.47
C ARG A 27 15.80 2.15 -11.45
N ALA A 28 16.14 2.63 -10.26
CA ALA A 28 16.83 3.91 -10.09
C ALA A 28 18.18 3.96 -10.82
N ASP A 29 18.88 2.82 -10.90
CA ASP A 29 20.19 2.70 -11.54
C ASP A 29 20.16 2.93 -13.06
N THR A 30 18.99 2.76 -13.69
CA THR A 30 18.81 2.99 -15.13
C THR A 30 18.34 4.40 -15.47
N LEU A 31 18.09 5.24 -14.47
CA LEU A 31 17.55 6.58 -14.65
C LEU A 31 18.65 7.60 -14.91
N THR A 32 18.31 8.64 -15.67
CA THR A 32 19.17 9.82 -15.81
C THR A 32 19.19 10.62 -14.50
N VAL A 33 20.26 11.39 -14.28
CA VAL A 33 20.43 12.25 -13.09
C VAL A 33 19.20 13.13 -12.79
N PRO A 34 18.57 13.82 -13.76
CA PRO A 34 17.38 14.62 -13.49
C PRO A 34 16.19 13.77 -13.00
N MET A 35 16.05 12.55 -13.51
CA MET A 35 14.99 11.62 -13.10
C MET A 35 15.26 11.05 -11.70
N GLN A 36 16.52 10.77 -11.36
CA GLN A 36 16.90 10.37 -10.00
C GLN A 36 16.59 11.47 -8.99
N ARG A 37 16.91 12.74 -9.29
CA ARG A 37 16.53 13.88 -8.44
C ARG A 37 15.01 14.02 -8.29
N LYS A 38 14.26 13.79 -9.36
CA LYS A 38 12.78 13.77 -9.32
C LYS A 38 12.23 12.62 -8.48
N LEU A 39 12.92 11.48 -8.45
CA LEU A 39 12.60 10.39 -7.55
C LEU A 39 12.84 10.83 -6.11
N PHE A 40 14.05 11.35 -5.83
CA PHE A 40 14.45 11.82 -4.51
C PHE A 40 13.54 12.93 -3.95
N SER A 41 13.01 13.82 -4.79
CA SER A 41 12.07 14.86 -4.36
C SER A 41 10.70 14.33 -3.90
N LEU A 42 10.43 13.03 -4.04
CA LEU A 42 9.27 12.38 -3.42
C LEU A 42 9.48 12.14 -1.92
N SER A 43 10.74 11.99 -1.49
CA SER A 43 11.11 11.87 -0.08
C SER A 43 10.98 13.20 0.66
N GLN A 44 10.83 13.11 1.98
CA GLN A 44 10.79 14.23 2.90
C GLN A 44 11.43 13.82 4.22
N ARG A 45 11.92 14.79 4.99
CA ARG A 45 12.45 14.51 6.33
C ARG A 45 11.33 13.98 7.23
N VAL A 46 11.62 12.92 7.97
CA VAL A 46 10.69 12.28 8.91
C VAL A 46 11.39 11.99 10.23
N GLU A 47 10.63 12.00 11.32
CA GLU A 47 11.17 11.68 12.65
C GLU A 47 11.39 10.18 12.82
N SER A 48 10.49 9.37 12.25
CA SER A 48 10.48 7.91 12.33
C SER A 48 10.02 7.26 11.02
N PHE A 49 10.37 5.99 10.84
CA PHE A 49 9.90 5.15 9.74
C PHE A 49 9.00 4.05 10.28
N ASP A 50 7.89 3.80 9.59
CA ASP A 50 6.99 2.69 9.89
C ASP A 50 7.46 1.41 9.19
N CYS A 51 8.09 1.54 8.02
CA CYS A 51 8.52 0.39 7.23
C CYS A 51 9.82 0.65 6.45
N PHE A 52 10.55 -0.42 6.15
CA PHE A 52 11.76 -0.40 5.34
C PHE A 52 11.57 -1.23 4.08
N ILE A 53 11.89 -0.66 2.93
CA ILE A 53 11.81 -1.31 1.63
C ILE A 53 13.19 -1.20 0.99
N SER A 54 13.79 -2.35 0.67
CA SER A 54 15.02 -2.37 -0.13
C SER A 54 14.75 -2.67 -1.61
N HIS A 55 15.39 -1.94 -2.48
CA HIS A 55 15.42 -2.11 -3.93
C HIS A 55 16.37 -3.23 -4.37
N VAL A 56 17.46 -3.49 -3.64
CA VAL A 56 18.52 -4.44 -4.01
C VAL A 56 18.06 -5.91 -4.01
N CYS A 57 17.00 -6.25 -3.27
CA CYS A 57 16.46 -7.61 -3.32
C CYS A 57 15.98 -7.95 -4.73
N SER A 58 16.51 -9.05 -5.30
CA SER A 58 16.25 -9.61 -6.65
C SER A 58 14.78 -9.79 -7.03
N SER A 59 13.88 -9.66 -6.06
CA SER A 59 12.43 -9.61 -6.22
C SER A 59 11.97 -8.52 -7.23
N PRO A 60 11.01 -8.84 -8.11
CA PRO A 60 10.39 -7.87 -9.02
C PRO A 60 9.72 -6.72 -8.26
N GLY A 61 9.82 -5.49 -8.78
CA GLY A 61 9.19 -4.32 -8.13
C GLY A 61 7.66 -4.42 -8.02
N LEU A 62 7.01 -5.18 -8.90
CA LEU A 62 5.57 -5.46 -8.78
C LEU A 62 5.26 -6.33 -7.56
N ALA A 63 6.10 -7.32 -7.24
CA ALA A 63 5.93 -8.15 -6.06
C ALA A 63 6.08 -7.31 -4.78
N LYS A 64 7.10 -6.45 -4.71
CA LYS A 64 7.28 -5.49 -3.60
C LYS A 64 6.08 -4.59 -3.42
N TYR A 65 5.52 -4.08 -4.52
CA TYR A 65 4.31 -3.27 -4.48
C TYR A 65 3.11 -4.05 -3.94
N VAL A 66 2.83 -5.26 -4.45
CA VAL A 66 1.72 -6.08 -3.98
C VAL A 66 1.88 -6.40 -2.50
N THR A 67 3.08 -6.80 -2.05
CA THR A 67 3.37 -7.06 -0.65
C THR A 67 3.10 -5.82 0.21
N LEU A 68 3.57 -4.64 -0.20
CA LEU A 68 3.34 -3.40 0.55
C LEU A 68 1.84 -3.04 0.62
N VAL A 69 1.10 -3.25 -0.47
CA VAL A 69 -0.36 -3.04 -0.49
C VAL A 69 -1.06 -3.99 0.47
N LEU A 70 -0.71 -5.27 0.46
CA LEU A 70 -1.32 -6.28 1.34
C LEU A 70 -0.95 -6.04 2.81
N ASP A 71 0.29 -5.67 3.10
CA ASP A 71 0.76 -5.38 4.46
C ASP A 71 0.04 -4.17 5.05
N GLN A 72 -0.05 -3.07 4.30
CA GLN A 72 -0.58 -1.81 4.81
C GLN A 72 -2.10 -1.71 4.74
N LEU A 73 -2.75 -2.36 3.76
CA LEU A 73 -4.19 -2.27 3.53
C LEU A 73 -4.95 -3.56 3.80
N GLY A 74 -4.27 -4.70 3.96
CA GLY A 74 -4.93 -6.01 4.12
C GLY A 74 -5.86 -6.05 5.31
N VAL A 75 -5.44 -5.54 6.47
CA VAL A 75 -6.28 -5.48 7.69
C VAL A 75 -7.50 -4.58 7.48
N ALA A 76 -7.32 -3.41 6.86
CA ALA A 76 -8.42 -2.49 6.58
C ALA A 76 -9.40 -3.09 5.55
N ALA A 77 -8.89 -3.76 4.51
CA ALA A 77 -9.71 -4.44 3.51
C ALA A 77 -10.50 -5.59 4.14
N TYR A 78 -9.87 -6.38 5.00
CA TYR A 78 -10.53 -7.45 5.75
C TYR A 78 -11.62 -6.91 6.68
N ALA A 79 -11.31 -5.90 7.49
CA ALA A 79 -12.27 -5.27 8.40
C ALA A 79 -13.48 -4.70 7.64
N THR A 80 -13.24 -4.02 6.51
CA THR A 80 -14.31 -3.47 5.67
C THR A 80 -15.18 -4.58 5.09
N THR A 81 -14.56 -5.67 4.63
CA THR A 81 -15.29 -6.84 4.11
C THR A 81 -16.19 -7.44 5.18
N MET A 82 -15.68 -7.59 6.41
CA MET A 82 -16.46 -8.11 7.54
C MET A 82 -17.64 -7.21 7.89
N VAL A 83 -17.44 -5.88 7.92
CA VAL A 83 -18.51 -4.91 8.19
C VAL A 83 -19.61 -4.99 7.11
N VAL A 84 -19.22 -5.05 5.84
CA VAL A 84 -20.19 -5.14 4.73
C VAL A 84 -20.93 -6.47 4.75
N ALA A 85 -20.23 -7.59 4.97
CA ALA A 85 -20.85 -8.90 5.09
C ALA A 85 -21.85 -8.94 6.25
N PHE A 86 -21.48 -8.39 7.41
CA PHE A 86 -22.37 -8.29 8.56
C PHE A 86 -23.59 -7.42 8.27
N ALA A 87 -23.41 -6.26 7.63
CA ALA A 87 -24.51 -5.39 7.24
C ALA A 87 -25.50 -6.08 6.29
N ILE A 88 -25.00 -6.88 5.35
CA ILE A 88 -25.84 -7.71 4.46
C ILE A 88 -26.64 -8.74 5.27
N LEU A 89 -26.00 -9.43 6.23
CA LEU A 89 -26.68 -10.40 7.08
C LEU A 89 -27.79 -9.76 7.93
N VAL A 90 -27.52 -8.59 8.52
CA VAL A 90 -28.54 -7.83 9.27
C VAL A 90 -29.67 -7.39 8.36
N PHE A 91 -29.35 -6.86 7.18
CA PHE A 91 -30.35 -6.46 6.19
C PHE A 91 -31.24 -7.64 5.79
N GLN A 92 -30.67 -8.82 5.54
CA GLN A 92 -31.44 -10.03 5.27
C GLN A 92 -32.35 -10.39 6.45
N ALA A 93 -31.84 -10.38 7.68
CA ALA A 93 -32.61 -10.72 8.88
C ALA A 93 -33.78 -9.76 9.13
N CYS A 94 -33.63 -8.47 8.78
CA CYS A 94 -34.66 -7.46 8.96
C CYS A 94 -35.66 -7.36 7.80
N CYS A 95 -35.23 -7.67 6.57
CA CYS A 95 -36.04 -7.44 5.36
C CYS A 95 -36.56 -8.72 4.70
N SER A 96 -36.06 -9.90 5.08
CA SER A 96 -36.51 -11.18 4.51
C SER A 96 -37.48 -11.88 5.47
N GLU A 97 -38.77 -11.88 5.14
CA GLU A 97 -39.79 -12.67 5.86
C GLU A 97 -39.77 -14.18 5.50
N LEU A 98 -38.86 -14.63 4.63
CA LEU A 98 -38.88 -16.01 4.14
C LEU A 98 -38.26 -17.01 5.15
N PRO A 99 -38.96 -18.10 5.48
CA PRO A 99 -38.50 -19.08 6.45
C PRO A 99 -37.27 -19.82 5.91
N ARG A 100 -36.09 -19.54 6.50
CA ARG A 100 -34.86 -20.31 6.28
C ARG A 100 -34.93 -21.63 7.07
N THR A 101 -35.83 -22.54 6.70
CA THR A 101 -35.92 -23.87 7.29
C THR A 101 -35.12 -24.88 6.46
N GLY A 102 -33.84 -25.04 6.79
CA GLY A 102 -33.01 -26.12 6.26
C GLY A 102 -31.54 -25.98 6.66
N PRO A 103 -30.77 -27.09 6.74
CA PRO A 103 -29.34 -27.08 7.12
C PRO A 103 -28.41 -26.32 6.15
N ALA A 104 -28.98 -25.73 5.08
CA ALA A 104 -28.33 -24.89 4.09
C ALA A 104 -28.59 -23.38 4.29
N ALA A 105 -28.96 -22.93 5.51
CA ALA A 105 -29.30 -21.54 5.82
C ALA A 105 -28.13 -20.52 5.73
N MET A 106 -26.97 -20.92 5.18
CA MET A 106 -25.81 -20.07 4.89
C MET A 106 -25.49 -20.07 3.38
N THR A 107 -26.50 -19.97 2.52
CA THR A 107 -26.26 -19.69 1.10
C THR A 107 -26.00 -18.20 0.92
N LEU A 108 -24.72 -17.81 0.87
CA LEU A 108 -24.27 -16.49 0.41
C LEU A 108 -24.72 -16.32 -1.05
N GLY A 109 -25.51 -15.28 -1.31
CA GLY A 109 -25.89 -14.92 -2.67
C GLY A 109 -24.71 -14.43 -3.49
N LEU A 110 -24.71 -14.66 -4.81
CA LEU A 110 -23.64 -14.20 -5.70
C LEU A 110 -23.43 -12.68 -5.62
N TRP A 111 -24.51 -11.90 -5.45
CA TRP A 111 -24.45 -10.45 -5.32
C TRP A 111 -23.84 -10.00 -3.99
N GLU A 112 -23.97 -10.81 -2.93
CA GLU A 112 -23.45 -10.52 -1.58
C GLU A 112 -21.94 -10.72 -1.55
N LEU A 113 -21.50 -11.82 -2.15
CA LEU A 113 -20.10 -12.08 -2.41
C LEU A 113 -19.49 -10.99 -3.30
N ALA A 114 -20.21 -10.57 -4.36
CA ALA A 114 -19.76 -9.49 -5.23
C ALA A 114 -19.67 -8.15 -4.48
N GLY A 115 -20.63 -7.81 -3.62
CA GLY A 115 -20.62 -6.59 -2.82
C GLY A 115 -19.48 -6.54 -1.80
N ALA A 116 -19.27 -7.64 -1.06
CA ALA A 116 -18.17 -7.76 -0.11
C ALA A 116 -16.79 -7.69 -0.81
N THR A 117 -16.67 -8.35 -1.96
CA THR A 117 -15.44 -8.32 -2.79
C THR A 117 -15.20 -6.91 -3.35
N ALA A 118 -16.25 -6.24 -3.85
CA ALA A 118 -16.15 -4.87 -4.35
C ALA A 118 -15.72 -3.89 -3.25
N ALA A 119 -16.19 -4.07 -2.01
CA ALA A 119 -15.76 -3.28 -0.87
C ALA A 119 -14.26 -3.48 -0.56
N ALA A 120 -13.78 -4.72 -0.57
CA ALA A 120 -12.35 -5.01 -0.41
C ALA A 120 -11.51 -4.33 -1.51
N LEU A 121 -11.95 -4.43 -2.77
CA LEU A 121 -11.28 -3.81 -3.92
C LEU A 121 -11.28 -2.27 -3.82
N ALA A 122 -12.37 -1.67 -3.32
CA ALA A 122 -12.43 -0.23 -3.08
C ALA A 122 -11.39 0.20 -2.04
N VAL A 123 -11.17 -0.58 -0.97
CA VAL A 123 -10.10 -0.30 0.00
C VAL A 123 -8.73 -0.40 -0.66
N TYR A 124 -8.47 -1.37 -1.53
CA TYR A 124 -7.18 -1.43 -2.23
C TYR A 124 -6.98 -0.27 -3.21
N ALA A 125 -8.04 0.21 -3.87
CA ALA A 125 -7.96 1.34 -4.81
C ALA A 125 -7.78 2.69 -4.08
N PHE A 126 -8.53 2.91 -3.00
CA PHE A 126 -8.60 4.21 -2.31
C PHE A 126 -7.88 4.25 -0.96
N GLY A 127 -7.36 3.12 -0.49
CA GLY A 127 -6.67 2.99 0.80
C GLY A 127 -5.37 3.79 0.89
N HIS A 128 -4.85 4.25 -0.24
CA HIS A 128 -3.76 5.24 -0.25
C HIS A 128 -4.10 6.52 0.55
N VAL A 129 -5.39 6.84 0.72
CA VAL A 129 -5.87 7.94 1.59
C VAL A 129 -5.68 7.60 3.07
N LEU A 130 -5.85 6.34 3.46
CA LEU A 130 -5.66 5.86 4.83
C LEU A 130 -4.17 5.86 5.21
N CYS A 131 -3.28 5.55 4.26
CA CYS A 131 -1.83 5.51 4.48
C CYS A 131 -1.13 6.87 4.29
N ARG A 132 -1.84 8.00 4.42
CA ARG A 132 -1.25 9.34 4.25
C ARG A 132 -0.23 9.72 5.32
N ARG A 133 -0.33 9.10 6.50
CA ARG A 133 0.55 9.36 7.65
C ARG A 133 1.64 8.31 7.82
N THR A 134 1.65 7.27 6.99
CA THR A 134 2.63 6.20 7.05
C THR A 134 3.83 6.56 6.17
N PHE A 135 5.02 6.48 6.75
CA PHE A 135 6.28 6.79 6.10
C PHE A 135 7.17 5.56 6.03
N CYS A 136 7.69 5.30 4.84
CA CYS A 136 8.62 4.20 4.63
C CYS A 136 9.96 4.71 4.14
N PHE A 137 11.03 4.09 4.65
CA PHE A 137 12.34 4.25 4.06
C PHE A 137 12.41 3.35 2.82
N PHE A 138 12.57 3.96 1.65
CA PHE A 138 12.80 3.26 0.41
C PHE A 138 14.15 3.69 -0.15
N ASP A 139 15.15 2.80 -0.09
CA ASP A 139 16.55 3.07 -0.42
C ASP A 139 16.76 3.85 -1.73
N CYS A 140 16.11 3.45 -2.82
CA CYS A 140 16.23 4.12 -4.12
C CYS A 140 15.64 5.53 -4.20
N VAL A 141 14.76 5.89 -3.28
CA VAL A 141 14.12 7.21 -3.25
C VAL A 141 14.67 8.07 -2.11
N SER A 142 15.12 7.44 -1.03
CA SER A 142 15.53 8.10 0.21
C SER A 142 17.02 8.42 0.22
N ILE A 143 17.81 7.78 -0.65
CA ILE A 143 19.25 8.04 -0.81
C ILE A 143 19.46 8.78 -2.13
N CYS A 144 20.15 9.92 -2.08
CA CYS A 144 20.56 10.62 -3.29
C CYS A 144 21.69 9.82 -3.98
N GLN A 145 21.34 8.97 -4.95
CA GLN A 145 22.31 8.14 -5.70
C GLN A 145 23.37 8.94 -6.49
N HIS A 146 23.25 10.27 -6.54
CA HIS A 146 24.14 11.15 -7.28
C HIS A 146 25.17 11.88 -6.40
N ASP A 147 25.17 11.66 -5.08
CA ASP A 147 26.19 12.24 -4.21
C ASP A 147 27.55 11.56 -4.49
N PRO A 148 28.60 12.32 -4.88
CA PRO A 148 29.91 11.76 -5.18
C PRO A 148 30.55 11.06 -3.97
N GLU A 149 30.14 11.40 -2.74
CA GLU A 149 30.59 10.74 -1.51
C GLU A 149 30.16 9.26 -1.42
N PHE A 150 29.03 8.87 -2.03
CA PHE A 150 28.52 7.48 -1.99
C PHE A 150 29.05 6.57 -3.09
N LYS A 151 29.65 7.12 -4.16
CA LYS A 151 30.26 6.32 -5.24
C LYS A 151 31.74 6.01 -5.01
N ALA A 152 32.36 6.65 -4.02
CA ALA A 152 33.78 6.50 -3.70
C ALA A 152 34.03 5.58 -2.47
N ALA A 153 32.97 5.11 -1.81
CA ALA A 153 32.99 4.12 -0.73
C ALA A 153 32.60 2.74 -1.27
#